data_AF-A0A182EV88-F1
#
_entry.id   AF-A0A182EV88-F1
#
_cell.length_a   1.000
_cell.length_b   1.000
_cell.length_c   1.000
_cell.angle_alpha   90.00
_cell.angle_beta   90.00
_cell.angle_gamma   90.00
#
_symmetry.space_group_name_H-M   'P 1'
#
loop_
_entity.id
_entity.type
_entity.pdbx_description
1 polymer ?
#
loop_
_entity_poly.entity_id
_entity_poly.type
_entity_poly.pdbx_seq_one_letter_code
_entity_poly.pdbx_strand_id
1 'polypeptide(L)'
;MFSQFRRSFIPTCSQLSSMILSENSAFMTVGYCNMASDFRINEFTDKYLNRRKAEFTEKLEIFSPFQQATIPIYRVTNSEGQFIDPNYDFDFSKEMAVKMYKYMVTIHEMDKILYDSQRQGRISFYLTNTGEEAAQIGSAAGIHDDDLMYGQYREAGSLLYRGFSIEKFMHQCYGNAKDI
;
A
#
# COMPACT_ATOMS: atom_id res chain seq x y z
N MET A 1 28.03 -7.80 -15.37
CA MET A 1 27.05 -8.55 -16.17
C MET A 1 25.69 -8.06 -15.71
N PHE A 2 24.95 -7.41 -16.61
CA PHE A 2 24.02 -6.33 -16.32
C PHE A 2 22.75 -6.73 -15.57
N SER A 3 22.34 -5.84 -14.67
CA SER A 3 21.09 -5.83 -13.91
C SER A 3 19.86 -5.89 -14.81
N GLN A 4 19.09 -6.97 -14.74
CA GLN A 4 17.71 -7.00 -15.23
C GLN A 4 16.76 -6.69 -14.08
N PHE A 5 16.62 -5.40 -13.77
CA PHE A 5 15.53 -4.89 -12.93
C PHE A 5 14.29 -4.82 -13.83
N ARG A 6 13.49 -5.90 -13.90
CA ARG A 6 12.15 -5.81 -14.48
C ARG A 6 11.27 -5.09 -13.46
N ARG A 7 11.11 -3.79 -13.64
CA ARG A 7 9.99 -3.05 -13.06
C ARG A 7 8.70 -3.68 -13.59
N SER A 8 7.99 -4.40 -12.73
CA SER A 8 6.56 -4.65 -12.90
C SER A 8 5.86 -3.29 -12.85
N PHE A 9 5.80 -2.62 -14.01
CA PHE A 9 4.94 -1.47 -14.22
C PHE A 9 3.50 -1.98 -14.05
N ILE A 10 2.94 -1.79 -12.86
CA ILE A 10 1.49 -1.75 -12.72
C ILE A 10 1.03 -0.62 -13.65
N PRO A 11 0.23 -0.89 -14.69
CA PRO A 11 -0.23 0.16 -15.56
C PRO A 11 -1.01 1.15 -14.70
N THR A 12 -0.47 2.35 -14.55
CA THR A 12 -1.20 3.46 -13.95
C THR A 12 -2.51 3.62 -14.72
N CYS A 13 -3.55 4.07 -14.01
CA CYS A 13 -4.94 4.24 -14.46
C CYS A 13 -5.14 5.04 -15.78
N SER A 14 -4.06 5.51 -16.42
CA SER A 14 -4.05 6.04 -17.78
C SER A 14 -4.19 4.99 -18.88
N GLN A 15 -3.86 3.71 -18.64
CA GLN A 15 -3.92 2.64 -19.66
C GLN A 15 -5.18 1.76 -19.63
N LEU A 16 -6.05 1.90 -18.62
CA LEU A 16 -7.31 1.16 -18.52
C LEU A 16 -8.48 1.80 -19.26
N SER A 17 -8.29 2.98 -19.87
CA SER A 17 -9.35 3.66 -20.62
C SER A 17 -9.63 3.04 -22.01
N SER A 18 -8.87 2.04 -22.46
CA SER A 18 -8.99 1.49 -23.82
C SER A 18 -9.78 0.18 -23.94
N MET A 19 -10.42 -0.32 -22.87
CA MET A 19 -11.12 -1.63 -22.92
C MET A 19 -12.57 -1.65 -22.43
N ILE A 20 -13.23 -0.51 -22.27
CA ILE A 20 -14.69 -0.45 -22.09
C ILE A 20 -15.30 0.57 -23.04
N LEU A 21 -15.42 0.19 -24.31
CA LEU A 21 -16.38 0.81 -25.23
C LEU A 21 -16.99 -0.32 -26.07
N SER A 22 -17.97 -1.01 -25.49
CA SER A 22 -18.95 -1.74 -26.28
C SER A 22 -19.77 -0.70 -27.05
N GLU A 23 -19.74 -0.86 -28.37
CA GLU A 23 -20.60 -0.28 -29.41
C GLU A 23 -21.72 0.65 -28.94
N ASN A 24 -21.54 1.95 -29.18
CA ASN A 24 -22.63 2.84 -29.54
C ASN A 24 -22.14 3.83 -30.61
N SER A 25 -22.88 3.85 -31.70
CA SER A 25 -22.59 4.50 -32.97
C SER A 25 -22.57 6.04 -32.91
N ALA A 26 -21.64 6.59 -33.69
CA ALA A 26 -21.66 7.90 -34.37
C ALA A 26 -21.49 9.19 -33.53
N PHE A 27 -20.31 9.82 -33.61
CA PHE A 27 -20.07 11.05 -34.38
C PHE A 27 -18.57 11.42 -34.27
N MET A 28 -17.83 11.43 -35.39
CA MET A 28 -16.51 12.06 -35.42
C MET A 28 -16.70 13.57 -35.31
N THR A 29 -16.56 14.12 -34.10
CA THR A 29 -16.48 15.56 -33.91
C THR A 29 -15.03 15.95 -34.07
N VAL A 30 -14.71 16.56 -35.21
CA VAL A 30 -13.43 17.24 -35.44
C VAL A 30 -13.29 18.31 -34.35
N GLY A 31 -12.36 18.09 -33.41
CA GLY A 31 -12.08 19.05 -32.34
C GLY A 31 -11.47 20.32 -32.91
N TYR A 32 -12.29 21.33 -33.16
CA TYR A 32 -11.81 22.68 -33.43
C TYR A 32 -11.19 23.23 -32.16
N CYS A 33 -9.86 23.32 -32.15
CA CYS A 33 -9.08 24.02 -31.13
C CYS A 33 -9.43 25.52 -31.24
N ASN A 34 -10.27 26.02 -30.33
CA ASN A 34 -10.56 27.45 -30.22
C ASN A 34 -9.37 28.11 -29.52
N MET A 35 -8.36 28.54 -30.28
CA MET A 35 -7.09 29.09 -29.74
C MET A 35 -7.26 30.23 -28.72
N ALA A 36 -8.38 30.97 -28.76
CA ALA A 36 -8.64 32.08 -27.84
C ALA A 36 -8.95 31.63 -26.39
N SER A 37 -9.64 30.51 -26.20
CA SER A 37 -9.96 29.98 -24.86
C SER A 37 -8.78 29.23 -24.26
N ASP A 38 -7.99 28.53 -25.09
CA ASP A 38 -6.80 27.77 -24.67
C ASP A 38 -5.67 28.69 -24.18
N PHE A 39 -5.53 29.89 -24.76
CA PHE A 39 -4.60 30.88 -24.23
C PHE A 39 -5.03 31.40 -22.85
N ARG A 40 -6.33 31.71 -22.70
CA ARG A 40 -6.91 32.24 -21.46
C ARG A 40 -6.85 31.23 -20.31
N ILE A 41 -7.12 29.96 -20.58
CA ILE A 41 -7.09 28.91 -19.54
C ILE A 41 -5.66 28.67 -19.03
N ASN A 42 -4.66 28.73 -19.91
CA ASN A 42 -3.25 28.57 -19.53
C ASN A 42 -2.79 29.72 -18.62
N GLU A 43 -3.10 30.97 -18.97
CA GLU A 43 -2.79 32.13 -18.11
C GLU A 43 -3.48 32.04 -16.74
N PHE A 44 -4.77 31.65 -16.72
CA PHE A 44 -5.52 31.47 -15.49
C PHE A 44 -4.92 30.38 -14.61
N THR A 45 -4.52 29.28 -15.23
CA THR A 45 -3.94 28.11 -14.57
C THR A 45 -2.58 28.42 -13.97
N ASP A 46 -1.72 29.13 -14.70
CA ASP A 46 -0.41 29.58 -14.21
C ASP A 46 -0.54 30.59 -13.06
N LYS A 47 -1.47 31.55 -13.17
CA LYS A 47 -1.58 32.67 -12.23
C LYS A 47 -2.35 32.32 -10.95
N TYR A 48 -3.41 31.50 -11.04
CA TYR A 48 -4.35 31.29 -9.94
C TYR A 48 -4.42 29.85 -9.46
N LEU A 49 -4.15 28.87 -10.33
CA LEU A 49 -4.35 27.45 -10.01
C LEU A 49 -3.05 26.68 -9.82
N ASN A 50 -1.92 27.37 -9.71
CA ASN A 50 -0.59 26.77 -9.53
C ASN A 50 -0.32 25.64 -10.54
N ARG A 51 -0.62 25.90 -11.82
CA ARG A 51 -0.42 24.95 -12.94
C ARG A 51 -1.28 23.69 -12.92
N ARG A 52 -2.36 23.65 -12.15
CA ARG A 52 -3.33 22.55 -12.21
C ARG A 52 -4.12 22.60 -13.52
N LYS A 53 -4.14 21.49 -14.25
CA LYS A 53 -4.98 21.35 -15.45
C LYS A 53 -6.45 21.60 -15.09
N ALA A 54 -7.06 22.57 -15.74
CA ALA A 54 -8.45 22.95 -15.57
C ALA A 54 -9.06 23.24 -16.94
N GLU A 55 -10.37 23.05 -17.06
CA GLU A 55 -11.14 23.35 -18.25
C GLU A 55 -12.28 24.30 -17.85
N PHE A 56 -12.62 25.23 -18.74
CA PHE A 56 -13.80 26.07 -18.52
C PHE A 56 -15.06 25.22 -18.73
N THR A 57 -16.04 25.38 -17.82
CA THR A 57 -17.38 24.81 -17.95
C THR A 57 -18.41 25.91 -17.75
N GLU A 58 -19.48 25.88 -18.54
CA GLU A 58 -20.61 26.81 -18.41
C GLU A 58 -21.67 26.28 -17.41
N LYS A 59 -21.52 25.03 -16.96
CA LYS A 59 -22.43 24.39 -16.02
C LYS A 59 -21.86 24.43 -14.61
N LEU A 60 -22.64 24.95 -13.67
CA LEU A 60 -22.32 24.89 -12.25
C LEU A 60 -22.69 23.50 -11.71
N GLU A 61 -21.71 22.60 -11.71
CA GLU A 61 -21.83 21.24 -11.18
C GLU A 61 -20.95 21.12 -9.93
N ILE A 62 -21.55 20.75 -8.79
CA ILE A 62 -20.83 20.48 -7.55
C ILE A 62 -20.63 18.98 -7.46
N PHE A 63 -19.37 18.54 -7.50
CA PHE A 63 -19.05 17.12 -7.37
C PHE A 63 -19.27 16.63 -5.95
N SER A 64 -20.19 15.67 -5.78
CA SER A 64 -20.36 14.95 -4.53
C SER A 64 -19.35 13.79 -4.47
N PRO A 65 -18.58 13.64 -3.38
CA PRO A 65 -17.63 12.53 -3.24
C PRO A 65 -18.33 11.15 -3.26
N PHE A 66 -19.63 11.09 -2.97
CA PHE A 66 -20.42 9.86 -2.99
C PHE A 66 -20.82 9.38 -4.39
N GLN A 67 -20.75 10.26 -5.38
CA GLN A 67 -21.09 9.94 -6.77
C GLN A 67 -19.85 9.53 -7.59
N GLN A 68 -18.66 9.71 -7.04
CA GLN A 68 -17.41 9.34 -7.68
C GLN A 68 -17.07 7.89 -7.35
N ALA A 69 -16.58 7.15 -8.35
CA ALA A 69 -16.09 5.80 -8.13
C ALA A 69 -14.91 5.81 -7.14
N THR A 70 -14.90 4.86 -6.21
CA THR A 70 -13.80 4.70 -5.24
C THR A 70 -12.59 4.04 -5.90
N ILE A 71 -11.41 4.25 -5.30
CA ILE A 71 -10.20 3.57 -5.74
C ILE A 71 -10.37 2.05 -5.49
N PRO A 72 -10.15 1.19 -6.50
CA PRO A 72 -10.30 -0.25 -6.34
C PRO A 72 -9.22 -0.83 -5.40
N ILE A 73 -9.57 -1.90 -4.68
CA ILE A 73 -8.66 -2.59 -3.76
C ILE A 73 -7.88 -3.66 -4.52
N TYR A 74 -6.55 -3.53 -4.52
CA TYR A 74 -5.66 -4.52 -5.15
C TYR A 74 -5.60 -5.81 -4.32
N ARG A 75 -5.63 -6.95 -5.01
CA ARG A 75 -5.59 -8.29 -4.39
C ARG A 75 -4.96 -9.30 -5.34
N VAL A 76 -4.12 -10.19 -4.79
CA VAL A 76 -3.42 -11.25 -5.54
C VAL A 76 -4.09 -12.62 -5.33
N THR A 77 -4.47 -12.94 -4.09
CA THR A 77 -5.11 -14.22 -3.72
C THR A 77 -6.54 -14.02 -3.26
N ASN A 78 -7.39 -15.01 -3.45
CA ASN A 78 -8.70 -15.07 -2.79
C ASN A 78 -8.57 -15.46 -1.30
N SER A 79 -9.70 -15.52 -0.58
CA SER A 79 -9.72 -15.88 0.84
C SER A 79 -9.33 -17.33 1.14
N GLU A 80 -9.28 -18.18 0.13
CA GLU A 80 -8.83 -19.59 0.23
C GLU A 80 -7.33 -19.72 -0.05
N GLY A 81 -6.63 -18.62 -0.33
CA GLY A 81 -5.20 -18.61 -0.65
C GLY A 81 -4.89 -19.02 -2.11
N GLN A 82 -5.90 -19.10 -2.98
CA GLN A 82 -5.70 -19.38 -4.40
C GLN A 82 -5.43 -18.08 -5.17
N PHE A 83 -4.53 -18.14 -6.15
CA PHE A 83 -4.24 -17.01 -7.02
C PHE A 83 -5.43 -16.70 -7.93
N ILE A 84 -5.75 -15.40 -8.03
CA ILE A 84 -6.83 -14.93 -8.92
C ILE A 84 -6.36 -14.98 -10.38
N ASP A 85 -5.10 -14.60 -10.62
CA ASP A 85 -4.42 -14.79 -11.90
C ASP A 85 -3.54 -16.05 -11.81
N PRO A 86 -3.85 -17.12 -12.54
CA PRO A 86 -3.05 -18.34 -12.55
C PRO A 86 -1.62 -18.15 -13.05
N ASN A 87 -1.36 -17.09 -13.82
CA ASN A 87 -0.05 -16.79 -14.41
C ASN A 87 0.69 -15.67 -13.67
N TYR A 88 0.29 -15.37 -12.42
CA TYR A 88 0.94 -14.35 -11.62
C TYR A 88 2.42 -14.68 -11.40
N ASP A 89 3.29 -13.73 -11.74
CA ASP A 89 4.74 -13.90 -11.60
C ASP A 89 5.18 -13.63 -10.16
N PHE A 90 5.81 -14.62 -9.52
CA PHE A 90 6.29 -14.53 -8.15
C PHE A 90 7.73 -14.06 -8.11
N ASP A 91 7.93 -12.82 -7.66
CA ASP A 91 9.27 -12.30 -7.40
C ASP A 91 9.76 -12.65 -5.97
N PHE A 92 9.52 -13.90 -5.53
CA PHE A 92 10.06 -14.40 -4.26
C PHE A 92 10.15 -15.93 -4.23
N SER A 93 11.11 -16.45 -3.46
CA SER A 93 11.34 -17.88 -3.33
C SER A 93 10.42 -18.54 -2.31
N LYS A 94 10.30 -19.88 -2.38
CA LYS A 94 9.57 -20.68 -1.39
C LYS A 94 10.12 -20.47 0.03
N GLU A 95 11.43 -20.34 0.16
CA GLU A 95 12.12 -20.11 1.43
C GLU A 95 11.69 -18.78 2.05
N MET A 96 11.58 -17.74 1.22
CA MET A 96 11.10 -16.42 1.64
C MET A 96 9.63 -16.48 2.07
N ALA A 97 8.78 -17.20 1.34
CA ALA A 97 7.38 -17.41 1.71
C ALA A 97 7.24 -18.11 3.08
N VAL A 98 8.00 -19.20 3.28
CA VAL A 98 8.03 -19.93 4.56
C VAL A 98 8.57 -19.05 5.69
N LYS A 99 9.59 -18.23 5.42
CA LYS A 99 10.14 -17.26 6.37
C LYS A 99 9.04 -16.29 6.82
N MET A 100 8.34 -15.65 5.87
CA MET A 100 7.23 -14.73 6.17
C MET A 100 6.15 -15.40 7.02
N TYR A 101 5.72 -16.61 6.65
CA TYR A 101 4.72 -17.36 7.41
C TYR A 101 5.16 -17.66 8.84
N LYS A 102 6.41 -18.11 9.04
CA LYS A 102 6.97 -18.35 10.38
C LYS A 102 6.96 -17.10 11.24
N TYR A 103 7.31 -15.95 10.69
CA TYR A 103 7.29 -14.69 11.43
C TYR A 103 5.87 -14.22 11.75
N MET A 104 4.88 -14.46 10.88
CA MET A 104 3.47 -14.14 11.17
C MET A 104 2.95 -14.96 12.35
N VAL A 105 3.28 -16.25 12.40
CA VAL A 105 2.94 -17.10 13.55
C VAL A 105 3.71 -16.69 14.81
N THR A 106 4.98 -16.32 14.67
CA THR A 106 5.83 -15.93 15.81
C THR A 106 5.31 -14.67 16.49
N ILE A 107 4.96 -13.63 15.72
CA ILE A 107 4.40 -12.39 16.29
C ILE A 107 3.05 -12.65 16.96
N HIS A 108 2.20 -13.50 16.36
CA HIS A 108 0.91 -13.88 16.94
C HIS A 108 1.05 -14.59 18.29
N GLU A 109 1.99 -15.51 18.44
CA GLU A 109 2.23 -16.18 19.73
C GLU A 109 2.87 -15.25 20.76
N MET A 110 3.80 -14.38 20.33
CA MET A 110 4.38 -13.36 21.20
C MET A 110 3.30 -12.42 21.76
N ASP A 111 2.35 -12.02 20.90
CA ASP A 111 1.25 -11.14 21.28
C ASP A 111 0.36 -11.75 22.35
N LYS A 112 0.01 -13.04 22.26
CA LYS A 112 -0.79 -13.71 23.30
C LYS A 112 -0.10 -13.66 24.65
N ILE A 113 1.20 -13.99 24.67
CA ILE A 113 1.99 -14.05 25.90
C ILE A 113 2.10 -12.66 26.55
N LEU A 114 2.45 -11.65 25.77
CA LEU A 114 2.64 -10.29 26.28
C LEU A 114 1.31 -9.62 26.64
N TYR A 115 0.23 -9.91 25.90
CA TYR A 115 -1.11 -9.49 26.25
C TYR A 115 -1.54 -10.07 27.61
N ASP A 116 -1.36 -11.37 27.84
CA ASP A 116 -1.67 -12.01 29.12
C ASP A 116 -0.77 -11.49 30.25
N SER A 117 0.51 -11.24 29.97
CA SER A 117 1.45 -10.61 30.90
C SER A 117 0.95 -9.23 31.35
N GLN A 118 0.42 -8.46 30.41
CA GLN A 118 -0.17 -7.15 30.68
C GLN A 118 -1.46 -7.28 31.51
N ARG A 119 -2.33 -8.26 31.23
CA ARG A 119 -3.53 -8.53 32.03
C ARG A 119 -3.21 -8.94 33.47
N GLN A 120 -2.05 -9.55 33.70
CA GLN A 120 -1.53 -9.89 35.03
C GLN A 120 -0.80 -8.73 35.72
N GLY A 121 -0.66 -7.57 35.08
CA GLY A 121 0.07 -6.42 35.63
C GLY A 121 1.58 -6.59 35.70
N ARG A 122 2.16 -7.55 34.96
CA ARG A 122 3.63 -7.76 34.90
C ARG A 122 4.32 -6.72 34.03
N ILE A 123 3.63 -6.23 33.01
CA ILE A 123 4.03 -5.11 32.15
C ILE A 123 2.92 -4.06 32.15
N SER A 124 3.28 -2.80 31.99
CA SER A 124 2.34 -1.68 32.11
C SER A 124 1.40 -1.55 30.91
N PHE A 125 1.90 -1.80 29.70
CA PHE A 125 1.19 -1.55 28.45
C PHE A 125 1.62 -2.52 27.36
N TYR A 126 0.68 -2.95 26.52
CA TYR A 126 0.94 -3.79 25.34
C TYR A 126 -0.15 -3.63 24.29
N LEU A 127 0.22 -3.74 23.01
CA LEU A 127 -0.69 -3.71 21.86
C LEU A 127 -0.45 -4.93 20.98
N THR A 128 -1.51 -5.64 20.63
CA THR A 128 -1.44 -6.81 19.76
C THR A 128 -1.41 -6.39 18.29
N ASN A 129 -0.84 -7.23 17.43
CA ASN A 129 -0.69 -7.07 15.98
C ASN A 129 -1.69 -7.96 15.20
N THR A 130 -2.65 -8.56 15.91
CA THR A 130 -3.63 -9.50 15.33
C THR A 130 -4.39 -8.87 14.15
N GLY A 131 -4.34 -9.52 12.99
CA GLY A 131 -5.00 -9.08 11.75
C GLY A 131 -4.14 -8.18 10.86
N GLU A 132 -2.94 -7.78 11.31
CA GLU A 132 -2.02 -6.91 10.56
C GLU A 132 -0.67 -7.59 10.27
N GLU A 133 -0.50 -8.86 10.63
CA GLU A 133 0.76 -9.60 10.54
C GLU A 133 1.26 -9.66 9.09
N ALA A 134 0.35 -9.93 8.15
CA ALA A 134 0.67 -10.00 6.73
C ALA A 134 1.08 -8.63 6.16
N ALA A 135 0.45 -7.55 6.62
CA ALA A 135 0.78 -6.20 6.18
C ALA A 135 2.19 -5.80 6.68
N GLN A 136 2.49 -6.06 7.94
CA GLN A 136 3.80 -5.73 8.54
C GLN A 136 4.95 -6.54 7.95
N ILE A 137 4.77 -7.86 7.83
CA ILE A 137 5.84 -8.76 7.38
C ILE A 137 5.98 -8.72 5.86
N GLY A 138 4.87 -8.68 5.13
CA GLY A 138 4.89 -8.58 3.67
C GLY A 138 5.52 -7.27 3.19
N SER A 139 5.18 -6.15 3.82
CA SER A 139 5.80 -4.85 3.49
C SER A 139 7.30 -4.82 3.83
N ALA A 140 7.70 -5.34 5.00
CA ALA A 140 9.11 -5.41 5.39
C ALA A 140 9.94 -6.33 4.48
N ALA A 141 9.33 -7.40 3.97
CA ALA A 141 9.96 -8.33 3.03
C ALA A 141 10.11 -7.75 1.61
N GLY A 142 9.27 -6.76 1.24
CA GLY A 142 9.28 -6.14 -0.09
C GLY A 142 10.25 -4.96 -0.27
N ILE A 143 10.97 -4.57 0.78
CA ILE A 143 11.94 -3.47 0.79
C ILE A 143 13.35 -3.99 1.12
N HIS A 144 14.39 -3.21 0.84
CA HIS A 144 15.75 -3.61 1.15
C HIS A 144 16.03 -3.52 2.66
N ASP A 145 16.95 -4.36 3.16
CA ASP A 145 17.26 -4.42 4.61
C ASP A 145 17.85 -3.12 5.16
N ASP A 146 18.49 -2.32 4.31
CA ASP A 146 19.08 -1.01 4.61
C ASP A 146 18.10 0.16 4.48
N ASP A 147 16.89 -0.06 3.95
CA ASP A 147 15.87 0.97 3.85
C ASP A 147 15.38 1.41 5.24
N LEU A 148 15.24 2.72 5.44
CA LEU A 148 14.74 3.27 6.69
C LEU A 148 13.22 3.05 6.82
N MET A 149 12.80 2.43 7.92
CA MET A 149 11.38 2.26 8.25
C MET A 149 10.98 3.18 9.39
N TYR A 150 9.97 4.02 9.14
CA TYR A 150 9.26 4.74 10.19
C TYR A 150 7.98 3.99 10.50
N GLY A 151 7.80 3.64 11.77
CA GLY A 151 6.57 3.02 12.27
C GLY A 151 5.74 3.97 13.13
N GLN A 152 4.59 3.49 13.57
CA GLN A 152 3.76 4.09 14.59
C GLN A 152 3.92 3.29 15.89
N TYR A 153 2.96 2.41 16.22
CA TYR A 153 3.01 1.56 17.43
C TYR A 153 2.67 0.09 17.15
N ARG A 154 2.41 -0.26 15.89
CA ARG A 154 1.91 -1.58 15.47
C ARG A 154 2.71 -2.04 14.26
N GLU A 155 4.04 -2.06 14.42
CA GLU A 155 5.00 -2.50 13.40
C GLU A 155 6.01 -3.50 13.98
N ALA A 156 5.63 -4.17 15.08
CA ALA A 156 6.48 -5.16 15.73
C ALA A 156 6.82 -6.33 14.80
N GLY A 157 5.89 -6.75 13.92
CA GLY A 157 6.17 -7.77 12.91
C GLY A 157 7.26 -7.38 11.93
N SER A 158 7.35 -6.10 11.55
CA SER A 158 8.41 -5.59 10.66
C SER A 158 9.78 -5.62 11.34
N LEU A 159 9.85 -5.21 12.61
CA LEU A 159 11.08 -5.30 13.42
C LEU A 159 11.53 -6.75 13.60
N LEU A 160 10.59 -7.65 13.92
CA LEU A 160 10.85 -9.07 14.10
C LEU A 160 11.40 -9.70 12.80
N TYR A 161 10.80 -9.38 11.64
CA TYR A 161 11.25 -9.88 10.35
C TYR A 161 12.68 -9.42 10.02
N ARG A 162 13.05 -8.20 10.42
CA ARG A 162 14.39 -7.60 10.26
C ARG A 162 15.40 -8.04 11.33
N GLY A 163 15.08 -9.06 12.12
CA GLY A 163 16.03 -9.67 13.05
C GLY A 163 16.05 -9.06 14.45
N PHE A 164 15.07 -8.22 14.80
CA PHE A 164 14.87 -7.83 16.20
C PHE A 164 14.41 -9.05 17.00
N SER A 165 15.21 -9.48 17.98
CA SER A 165 14.95 -10.73 18.70
C SER A 165 13.78 -10.59 19.67
N ILE A 166 13.10 -11.70 19.94
CA ILE A 166 12.05 -11.78 20.98
C ILE A 166 12.60 -11.34 22.34
N GLU A 167 13.85 -11.69 22.67
CA GLU A 167 14.51 -11.24 23.90
C GLU A 167 14.53 -9.71 24.01
N LYS A 168 14.85 -8.99 22.93
CA LYS A 168 14.84 -7.53 22.92
C LYS A 168 13.43 -6.95 23.05
N PHE A 169 12.42 -7.56 22.43
CA PHE A 169 11.02 -7.17 22.67
C PHE A 169 10.65 -7.28 24.15
N MET A 170 11.05 -8.37 24.81
CA MET A 170 10.82 -8.56 26.23
C MET A 170 11.56 -7.51 27.06
N HIS A 171 12.81 -7.16 26.71
CA HIS A 171 13.56 -6.13 27.43
C HIS A 171 12.86 -4.78 27.39
N GLN A 172 12.37 -4.38 26.22
CA GLN A 172 11.64 -3.14 26.02
C GLN A 172 10.29 -3.12 26.76
N CYS A 173 9.51 -4.20 26.68
CA CYS A 173 8.21 -4.27 27.34
C CYS A 173 8.31 -4.28 28.87
N TYR A 174 9.39 -4.86 29.42
CA TYR A 174 9.64 -4.87 30.86
C TYR A 174 10.44 -3.66 31.36
N GLY A 175 11.00 -2.84 30.45
CA GLY A 175 11.86 -1.70 30.80
C GLY A 175 13.06 -2.12 31.67
N ASN A 176 13.69 -3.25 31.36
CA ASN A 176 14.77 -3.79 32.19
C ASN A 176 16.15 -3.25 31.78
N ALA A 177 17.20 -3.61 32.53
CA ALA A 177 18.56 -3.11 32.32
C ALA A 177 19.21 -3.48 30.98
N LYS A 178 18.59 -4.37 30.19
CA LYS A 178 19.04 -4.78 28.86
C LYS A 178 18.20 -4.16 27.74
N ASP A 179 17.33 -3.21 28.06
CA ASP A 179 16.63 -2.40 27.06
C ASP A 179 17.64 -1.54 26.30
N ILE A 180 17.43 -1.39 24.99
CA ILE A 180 18.39 -0.79 24.05
C ILE A 180 17.91 0.54 23.49
#